data_AF-A0A1B6FFW7-F1
#
_entry.id   AF-A0A1B6FFW7-F1
#
_cell.length_a   1.000
_cell.length_b   1.000
_cell.length_c   1.000
_cell.angle_alpha   90.00
_cell.angle_beta   90.00
_cell.angle_gamma   90.00
#
_symmetry.space_group_name_H-M   'P 1'
#
loop_
_entity.id
_entity.type
_entity.pdbx_description
1 polymer ?
#
loop_
_entity_poly.entity_id
_entity_poly.type
_entity_poly.pdbx_seq_one_letter_code
_entity_poly.pdbx_strand_id
1 'polypeptide(L)'
;QEGLGNSHCALVFFLIYYFGNAIAIWWIVLMTCWFLSLGLGWTHERILPHAPVFHLLSWGLPACLTITVLILRYVDADELTGICSVGNHNSWSLLVLVVGPQFVSLVLGLAMLLLGLVSHRGAGSGHAATGVG
;
A
#
# COMPACT_ATOMS: atom_id res chain seq x y z
N GLN A 1 -22.40 -0.80 21.66
CA GLN A 1 -22.49 0.65 21.42
C GLN A 1 -22.32 0.88 19.93
N GLU A 2 -23.24 1.60 19.29
CA GLU A 2 -23.14 1.88 17.85
C GLU A 2 -21.93 2.79 17.60
N GLY A 3 -20.79 2.21 17.19
CA GLY A 3 -19.55 2.97 16.94
C GLY A 3 -19.75 4.11 15.95
N LEU A 4 -20.70 3.98 15.01
CA LEU A 4 -21.05 5.04 14.06
C LEU A 4 -21.91 6.18 14.64
N GLY A 5 -22.52 6.01 15.83
CA GLY A 5 -23.31 7.06 16.47
C GLY A 5 -22.44 8.19 17.05
N ASN A 6 -21.15 7.93 17.25
CA ASN A 6 -20.20 8.90 17.77
C ASN A 6 -19.27 9.41 16.65
N SER A 7 -19.38 10.71 16.31
CA SER A 7 -18.56 11.33 15.27
C SER A 7 -17.06 11.25 15.56
N HIS A 8 -16.67 11.28 16.84
CA HIS A 8 -15.28 11.13 17.27
C HIS A 8 -14.71 9.75 16.92
N CYS A 9 -15.52 8.71 17.11
CA CYS A 9 -15.16 7.32 16.80
C CYS A 9 -14.96 7.12 15.28
N ALA A 10 -15.90 7.62 14.47
CA ALA A 10 -15.79 7.58 13.02
C ALA A 10 -14.57 8.34 12.48
N LEU A 11 -14.22 9.48 13.09
CA LEU A 11 -13.04 10.26 12.72
C LEU A 11 -11.74 9.49 12.99
N VAL A 12 -11.59 8.90 14.19
CA VAL A 12 -10.40 8.11 14.54
C VAL A 12 -10.26 6.89 13.62
N PHE A 13 -11.36 6.18 13.35
CA PHE A 13 -11.39 5.08 12.40
C PHE A 13 -10.91 5.54 11.01
N PHE A 14 -11.46 6.64 10.49
CA PHE A 14 -11.07 7.19 9.20
C PHE A 14 -9.57 7.52 9.17
N LEU A 15 -9.07 8.21 10.19
CA LEU A 15 -7.67 8.62 10.27
C LEU A 15 -6.72 7.41 10.22
N ILE A 16 -6.99 6.37 10.99
CA ILE A 16 -6.10 5.21 11.05
C ILE A 16 -6.23 4.34 9.80
N TYR A 17 -7.46 4.03 9.38
CA TYR A 17 -7.72 3.10 8.29
C TYR A 17 -7.40 3.70 6.92
N TYR A 18 -7.88 4.91 6.62
CA TYR A 18 -7.68 5.54 5.31
C TYR A 18 -6.21 5.90 5.09
N PHE A 19 -5.59 6.61 6.02
CA PHE A 19 -4.18 7.01 5.86
C PHE A 19 -3.22 5.83 5.98
N GLY A 20 -3.52 4.82 6.81
CA GLY A 20 -2.74 3.59 6.86
C GLY A 20 -2.69 2.88 5.50
N ASN A 21 -3.85 2.69 4.86
CA ASN A 21 -3.94 2.11 3.52
C ASN A 21 -3.30 3.02 2.45
N ALA A 22 -3.48 4.34 2.55
CA ALA A 22 -2.83 5.28 1.62
C ALA A 22 -1.31 5.20 1.69
N ILE A 23 -0.73 5.13 2.89
CA ILE A 23 0.73 4.97 3.09
C ILE A 23 1.21 3.67 2.44
N ALA A 24 0.48 2.56 2.60
CA ALA A 24 0.84 1.28 2.00
C ALA A 24 0.86 1.33 0.46
N ILE A 25 -0.09 2.03 -0.17
CA ILE A 25 -0.11 2.17 -1.63
C ILE A 25 0.97 3.15 -2.11
N TRP A 26 1.20 4.23 -1.37
CA TRP A 26 2.32 5.14 -1.65
C TRP A 26 3.67 4.43 -1.60
N TRP A 27 3.84 3.49 -0.68
CA TRP A 27 5.00 2.62 -0.65
C TRP A 27 5.17 1.79 -1.93
N ILE A 28 4.10 1.17 -2.44
CA ILE A 28 4.14 0.44 -3.73
C ILE A 28 4.52 1.37 -4.88
N VAL A 29 3.98 2.59 -4.93
CA VAL A 29 4.31 3.58 -5.96
C VAL A 29 5.80 3.92 -5.91
N LEU A 30 6.36 4.16 -4.71
CA LEU A 30 7.79 4.42 -4.54
C LEU A 30 8.64 3.25 -5.04
N MET A 31 8.26 2.01 -4.72
CA MET A 31 9.00 0.82 -5.19
C MET A 31 8.87 0.59 -6.68
N THR A 32 7.73 0.93 -7.26
CA THR A 32 7.54 0.92 -8.71
C THR A 32 8.47 1.92 -9.37
N CYS A 33 8.52 3.17 -8.89
CA CYS A 33 9.44 4.18 -9.41
C CYS A 33 10.91 3.75 -9.28
N TRP A 34 11.29 3.16 -8.15
CA TRP A 34 12.63 2.60 -7.94
C TRP A 34 12.98 1.52 -8.96
N PHE A 35 12.06 0.58 -9.20
CA PHE A 35 12.24 -0.46 -10.20
C PHE A 35 12.34 0.12 -11.63
N LEU A 36 11.49 1.10 -11.98
CA LEU A 36 11.54 1.75 -13.30
C LEU A 36 12.87 2.48 -13.51
N SER A 37 13.38 3.19 -12.50
CA SER A 37 14.65 3.90 -12.61
C SER A 37 15.87 2.98 -12.60
N LEU A 38 16.00 2.06 -11.63
CA LEU A 38 17.19 1.19 -11.52
C LEU A 38 17.13 -0.02 -12.43
N GLY A 39 15.94 -0.59 -12.64
CA GLY A 39 15.76 -1.83 -13.39
C GLY A 39 15.56 -1.63 -14.88
N LEU A 40 14.86 -0.56 -15.29
CA LEU A 40 14.59 -0.24 -16.70
C LEU A 40 15.31 1.02 -17.20
N GLY A 41 16.03 1.74 -16.34
CA GLY A 41 16.75 2.96 -16.72
C GLY A 41 15.84 4.14 -17.09
N TRP A 42 14.59 4.17 -16.63
CA TRP A 42 13.67 5.26 -16.97
C TRP A 42 14.11 6.58 -16.33
N THR A 43 14.16 7.63 -17.15
CA THR A 43 14.37 9.01 -16.70
C THR A 43 13.08 9.60 -16.13
N HIS A 44 13.22 10.67 -15.35
CA HIS A 44 12.08 11.35 -14.74
C HIS A 44 11.06 11.85 -15.78
N GLU A 45 11.49 12.23 -17.00
CA GLU A 45 10.57 12.65 -18.06
C GLU A 45 9.64 11.53 -18.52
N ARG A 46 10.06 10.26 -18.41
CA ARG A 46 9.22 9.11 -18.75
C ARG A 46 8.26 8.71 -17.62
N ILE A 47 8.61 9.03 -16.38
CA ILE A 47 7.79 8.68 -15.20
C ILE A 47 6.69 9.73 -14.95
N LEU A 48 7.00 11.01 -15.16
CA LEU A 48 6.10 12.12 -14.86
C LEU A 48 4.69 12.01 -15.50
N PRO A 49 4.53 11.56 -16.76
CA PRO A 49 3.21 11.38 -17.36
C PRO A 49 2.31 10.35 -16.64
N HIS A 50 2.90 9.45 -15.85
CA HIS A 50 2.16 8.45 -15.07
C HIS A 50 1.75 8.92 -13.67
N ALA A 51 2.26 10.06 -13.19
CA ALA A 51 1.97 10.57 -11.86
C ALA A 51 0.46 10.71 -11.56
N PRO A 52 -0.41 11.20 -12.48
CA PRO A 52 -1.84 11.28 -12.22
C PRO A 52 -2.47 9.91 -11.93
N VAL A 53 -2.01 8.86 -12.59
CA VAL A 53 -2.50 7.49 -12.36
C VAL A 53 -2.06 7.00 -10.98
N PHE A 54 -0.82 7.25 -10.59
CA PHE A 54 -0.32 6.88 -9.26
C PHE A 54 -1.08 7.60 -8.14
N HIS A 55 -1.36 8.89 -8.30
CA HIS A 55 -2.21 9.65 -7.37
C HIS A 55 -3.64 9.10 -7.33
N LEU A 56 -4.24 8.79 -8.48
CA LEU A 56 -5.60 8.26 -8.52
C LEU A 56 -5.70 6.90 -7.80
N LEU A 57 -4.71 6.01 -7.99
CA LEU A 57 -4.67 4.72 -7.31
C LEU A 57 -4.42 4.88 -5.81
N SER A 58 -3.48 5.73 -5.40
CA SER A 58 -3.11 5.89 -3.99
C SER A 58 -4.19 6.55 -3.14
N TRP A 59 -5.04 7.38 -3.74
CA TRP A 59 -6.16 8.00 -3.03
C TRP A 59 -7.49 7.26 -3.26
N GLY A 60 -7.71 6.75 -4.47
CA GLY A 60 -8.95 6.09 -4.85
C GLY A 60 -9.13 4.73 -4.17
N LEU A 61 -8.09 3.88 -4.16
CA LEU A 61 -8.19 2.56 -3.54
C LEU A 61 -8.48 2.63 -2.03
N PRO A 62 -7.77 3.44 -1.22
CA PRO A 62 -8.09 3.58 0.20
C PRO A 62 -9.48 4.18 0.41
N ALA A 63 -9.91 5.12 -0.44
CA ALA A 63 -11.25 5.70 -0.35
C ALA A 63 -12.32 4.62 -0.56
N CYS A 64 -12.20 3.81 -1.61
CA CYS A 64 -13.12 2.71 -1.90
C CYS A 64 -13.16 1.68 -0.76
N LEU A 65 -12.00 1.30 -0.21
CA LEU A 65 -11.93 0.39 0.94
C LEU A 65 -12.61 0.97 2.17
N THR A 66 -12.38 2.25 2.49
CA THR A 66 -13.00 2.94 3.63
C THR A 66 -14.52 3.02 3.47
N ILE A 67 -15.00 3.40 2.28
CA ILE A 67 -16.43 3.47 1.98
C ILE A 67 -17.09 2.09 2.13
N THR A 68 -16.44 1.04 1.63
CA THR A 68 -16.94 -0.34 1.74
C THR A 68 -17.12 -0.75 3.20
N VAL A 69 -16.12 -0.48 4.04
CA VAL A 69 -16.20 -0.75 5.49
C VAL A 69 -17.34 0.03 6.14
N LEU A 70 -17.48 1.32 5.82
CA LEU A 70 -18.53 2.18 6.38
C LEU A 70 -19.94 1.71 5.99
N ILE A 71 -20.12 1.21 4.76
CA ILE A 71 -21.38 0.65 4.27
C ILE A 71 -21.68 -0.67 4.98
N LEU A 72 -20.68 -1.53 5.14
CA LEU A 72 -20.84 -2.83 5.79
C LEU A 72 -21.00 -2.74 7.31
N ARG A 73 -20.88 -1.53 7.90
CA ARG A 73 -21.06 -1.25 9.33
C ARG A 73 -20.19 -2.11 10.26
N TYR A 74 -19.05 -2.60 9.78
CA TYR A 74 -18.12 -3.43 10.57
C TYR A 74 -17.21 -2.63 11.53
N VAL A 75 -17.62 -1.43 11.93
CA VAL A 75 -16.83 -0.57 12.82
C VAL A 75 -17.29 -0.77 14.26
N ASP A 76 -16.41 -1.32 15.08
CA ASP A 76 -16.64 -1.54 16.50
C ASP A 76 -15.82 -0.53 17.31
N ALA A 77 -16.42 0.00 18.38
CA ALA A 77 -15.71 0.81 19.37
C ALA A 77 -15.09 -0.11 20.41
N ASP A 78 -13.79 0.07 20.69
CA ASP A 78 -13.12 -0.58 21.81
C ASP A 78 -13.03 0.40 22.99
N GLU A 79 -13.76 0.11 24.06
CA GLU A 79 -13.81 0.93 25.28
C GLU A 79 -12.47 0.94 26.04
N LEU A 80 -11.62 -0.09 25.88
CA LEU A 80 -10.37 -0.20 26.63
C LEU A 80 -9.25 0.67 26.01
N THR A 81 -9.19 0.74 24.68
CA THR A 81 -8.19 1.55 23.96
C THR A 81 -8.71 2.93 23.57
N GLY A 82 -10.04 3.13 23.59
CA GLY A 82 -10.68 4.36 23.11
C GLY A 82 -10.60 4.54 21.59
N ILE A 83 -10.27 3.47 20.86
CA ILE A 83 -10.08 3.46 19.41
C ILE A 83 -11.28 2.78 18.76
N CYS A 84 -11.64 3.26 17.57
CA CYS A 84 -12.66 2.62 16.74
C CYS A 84 -12.00 1.96 15.55
N SER A 85 -12.20 0.65 15.43
CA SER A 85 -11.54 -0.18 14.42
C SER A 85 -12.47 -1.26 13.90
N VAL A 86 -12.09 -1.84 12.78
CA VAL A 86 -12.85 -2.89 12.11
C VAL A 86 -12.48 -4.25 12.67
N GLY A 87 -13.49 -5.07 12.98
CA GLY A 87 -13.25 -6.47 13.32
C GLY A 87 -12.72 -6.69 14.75
N ASN A 88 -13.07 -5.83 15.70
CA ASN A 88 -12.74 -6.03 17.11
C ASN A 88 -13.40 -7.33 17.66
N HIS A 89 -14.58 -7.68 17.13
CA HIS A 89 -15.27 -8.93 17.49
C HIS A 89 -14.91 -10.13 16.58
N ASN A 90 -14.34 -9.88 15.39
CA ASN A 90 -13.95 -10.93 14.45
C ASN A 90 -12.56 -10.64 13.88
N SER A 91 -11.55 -11.30 14.45
CA SER A 91 -10.15 -11.19 14.05
C SER A 91 -9.91 -11.52 12.57
N TRP A 92 -10.81 -12.29 11.94
CA TRP A 92 -10.76 -12.58 10.50
C TRP A 92 -10.96 -11.32 9.65
N SER A 93 -11.90 -10.45 10.01
CA SER A 93 -12.14 -9.20 9.27
C SER A 93 -10.97 -8.24 9.42
N LEU A 94 -10.37 -8.16 10.62
CA LEU A 94 -9.17 -7.34 10.85
C LEU A 94 -7.97 -7.88 10.05
N LEU A 95 -7.79 -9.20 10.03
CA LEU A 95 -6.73 -9.85 9.26
C LEU A 95 -6.90 -9.62 7.76
N VAL A 96 -8.10 -9.80 7.21
CA VAL A 96 -8.33 -9.73 5.77
C VAL A 96 -8.42 -8.29 5.24
N LEU A 97 -9.01 -7.35 6.00
CA LEU A 97 -9.18 -5.97 5.53
C LEU A 97 -8.03 -5.03 5.86
N VAL A 98 -7.25 -5.32 6.90
CA VAL A 98 -6.15 -4.42 7.34
C VAL A 98 -4.80 -5.09 7.13
N VAL A 99 -4.60 -6.26 7.74
CA VAL A 99 -3.29 -6.93 7.74
C VAL A 99 -2.96 -7.51 6.37
N GLY A 100 -3.95 -8.04 5.65
CA GLY A 100 -3.82 -8.63 4.32
C GLY A 100 -3.28 -7.61 3.30
N PRO A 101 -3.97 -6.48 3.08
CA PRO A 101 -3.50 -5.44 2.17
C PRO A 101 -2.11 -4.93 2.53
N GLN A 102 -1.82 -4.76 3.83
CA GLN A 102 -0.50 -4.32 4.30
C GLN A 102 0.60 -5.34 3.99
N PHE A 103 0.35 -6.62 4.27
CA PHE A 103 1.29 -7.70 4.03
C PHE A 103 1.56 -7.90 2.54
N VAL A 104 0.51 -7.90 1.72
CA VAL A 104 0.63 -7.99 0.25
C VAL A 104 1.42 -6.80 -0.29
N SER A 105 1.15 -5.58 0.21
CA SER A 105 1.90 -4.37 -0.19
C SER A 105 3.38 -4.47 0.16
N LEU A 106 3.72 -5.01 1.33
CA LEU A 106 5.11 -5.21 1.75
C LEU A 106 5.83 -6.25 0.88
N VAL A 107 5.20 -7.39 0.63
CA VAL A 107 5.77 -8.47 -0.20
C VAL A 107 5.96 -7.98 -1.64
N LEU A 108 4.97 -7.30 -2.21
CA LEU A 108 5.04 -6.76 -3.56
C LEU A 108 6.12 -5.68 -3.68
N GLY A 109 6.17 -4.74 -2.72
CA GLY A 109 7.20 -3.70 -2.67
C GLY A 109 8.62 -4.28 -2.55
N LEU A 110 8.80 -5.28 -1.69
CA LEU A 110 10.08 -5.98 -1.54
C LEU A 110 10.47 -6.75 -2.80
N ALA A 111 9.52 -7.43 -3.45
CA ALA A 111 9.77 -8.13 -4.70
C ALA A 111 10.23 -7.17 -5.81
N MET A 112 9.56 -6.01 -5.96
CA MET A 112 9.95 -4.99 -6.95
C MET A 112 11.34 -4.40 -6.66
N LEU A 113 11.68 -4.19 -5.39
CA LEU A 113 13.02 -3.79 -4.98
C LEU A 113 14.08 -4.82 -5.37
N LEU A 114 13.85 -6.09 -5.04
CA LEU A 114 14.78 -7.18 -5.35
C LEU A 114 14.97 -7.33 -6.86
N LEU A 115 13.90 -7.24 -7.64
CA LEU A 115 13.97 -7.25 -9.11
C LEU A 115 14.76 -6.08 -9.67
N GLY A 116 14.58 -4.86 -9.13
CA GLY A 116 15.34 -3.68 -9.53
C GLY A 116 16.84 -3.84 -9.26
N LEU A 117 17.20 -4.39 -8.08
CA LEU A 117 18.58 -4.67 -7.71
C LEU A 117 19.22 -5.78 -8.56
N VAL A 118 18.47 -6.84 -8.87
CA VAL A 118 18.95 -7.94 -9.73
C VAL A 118 19.15 -7.46 -11.16
N SER A 119 18.22 -6.66 -11.71
CA SER A 119 18.38 -6.10 -13.06
C SER A 119 19.63 -5.22 -13.18
N HIS A 120 19.86 -4.33 -12.21
CA HIS A 120 21.07 -3.50 -12.16
C HIS A 120 22.37 -4.33 -12.01
N ARG A 121 22.37 -5.38 -11.18
CA ARG A 121 23.55 -6.26 -10.98
C ARG A 121 23.76 -7.24 -12.14
N GLY A 122 22.70 -7.65 -12.84
CA GLY A 122 22.75 -8.52 -14.01
C GLY A 122 23.42 -7.84 -15.21
N ALA A 123 23.23 -6.52 -15.36
CA ALA A 123 23.95 -5.72 -16.36
C ALA A 123 25.48 -5.71 -16.14
N GLY A 124 25.95 -5.91 -14.90
CA GLY A 124 27.37 -6.07 -14.57
C GLY A 124 27.92 -7.50 -14.79
N SER A 125 27.06 -8.51 -14.86
CA SER A 125 27.47 -9.90 -15.13
C SER A 125 27.40 -10.28 -16.61
N GLY A 126 26.66 -9.51 -17.43
CA GLY A 126 26.59 -9.68 -18.89
C GLY A 126 27.83 -9.16 -19.64
N HIS A 127 28.59 -8.21 -19.06
CA HIS A 127 29.85 -7.73 -19.65
C HIS A 127 31.08 -8.59 -19.32
N ALA A 128 30.94 -9.57 -18.41
CA ALA A 128 32.01 -10.53 -18.12
C ALA A 128 31.93 -11.81 -18.99
N ALA A 129 30.88 -11.96 -19.81
CA ALA A 129 30.65 -13.17 -20.62
C ALA A 129 30.91 -12.99 -22.13
N THR A 130 31.30 -11.79 -22.59
CA THR A 130 31.64 -11.52 -24.02
C THR A 130 33.06 -10.96 -24.21
N GLY A 131 33.96 -11.22 -23.27
CA GLY A 131 35.37 -10.87 -23.38
C GLY A 131 36.26 -12.04 -23.01
N VAL A 132 37.04 -12.52 -23.99
CA VAL A 132 38.03 -13.61 -23.98
C VAL A 132 37.48 -14.98 -24.41
N GLY A 133 37.86 -15.35 -25.64
CA GLY A 133 37.60 -16.63 -26.30
C GLY A 133 37.68 -16.46 -27.81
#